data_AF-A0A5N5G1K6-F1
#
_entry.id   AF-A0A5N5G1K6-F1
#
_cell.length_a   1.000
_cell.length_b   1.000
_cell.length_c   1.000
_cell.angle_alpha   90.00
_cell.angle_beta   90.00
_cell.angle_gamma   90.00
#
_symmetry.space_group_name_H-M   'P 1'
#
loop_
_entity.id
_entity.type
_entity.pdbx_description
1 polymer ?
#
loop_
_entity_poly.entity_id
_entity_poly.type
_entity_poly.pdbx_seq_one_letter_code
_entity_poly.pdbx_strand_id
1 'polypeptide(L)'
;MYLIEVDRVLRPGGYWILSGPPINWKKYWRGWERTQEDLKQEQDSIESVAKRLCWKKVIEKNDLAIWQKPINHVECIKSRKVYKTPYIYKSDNPDMAWYYSLSFIRDFIYLI
;
A
#
# COMPACT_ATOMS: atom_id res chain seq x y z
N MET A 1 5.85 -4.59 -3.36
CA MET A 1 5.88 -5.88 -2.62
C MET A 1 5.56 -5.69 -1.13
N TYR A 2 5.90 -4.55 -0.51
CA TYR A 2 5.65 -4.22 0.89
C TYR A 2 4.18 -4.33 1.39
N LEU A 3 3.19 -3.81 0.65
CA LEU A 3 1.79 -3.79 1.11
C LEU A 3 1.18 -5.17 1.38
N ILE A 4 1.73 -6.23 0.76
CA ILE A 4 1.30 -7.61 1.01
C ILE A 4 1.73 -8.05 2.42
N GLU A 5 2.93 -7.67 2.87
CA GLU A 5 3.40 -7.97 4.22
C GLU A 5 2.61 -7.19 5.27
N VAL A 6 2.26 -5.92 4.99
CA VAL A 6 1.36 -5.15 5.85
C VAL A 6 0.00 -5.83 5.95
N ASP A 7 -0.55 -6.33 4.84
CA ASP A 7 -1.83 -7.05 4.86
C ASP A 7 -1.82 -8.32 5.71
N ARG A 8 -0.66 -8.99 5.85
CA ARG A 8 -0.53 -10.15 6.74
C ARG A 8 -0.63 -9.77 8.22
N VAL A 9 -0.12 -8.60 8.61
CA VAL A 9 -0.08 -8.12 10.00
C VAL A 9 -1.35 -7.35 10.37
N LEU A 10 -1.93 -6.59 9.44
CA LEU A 10 -3.08 -5.74 9.69
C LEU A 10 -4.34 -6.58 9.96
N ARG A 11 -4.99 -6.36 11.11
CA ARG A 11 -6.23 -7.06 11.48
C ARG A 11 -7.40 -6.61 10.58
N PRO A 12 -8.42 -7.47 10.34
CA PRO A 12 -9.63 -7.07 9.62
C PRO A 12 -10.27 -5.81 10.22
N GLY A 13 -10.67 -4.86 9.36
CA GLY A 13 -11.20 -3.56 9.79
C GLY A 13 -10.15 -2.53 10.21
N GLY A 14 -8.87 -2.93 10.36
CA GLY A 14 -7.77 -2.05 10.72
C GLY A 14 -7.39 -1.06 9.63
N TYR A 15 -6.58 -0.06 10.01
CA TYR A 15 -6.20 1.05 9.14
C TYR A 15 -4.70 1.04 8.84
N TRP A 16 -4.38 1.37 7.59
CA TRP A 16 -3.02 1.69 7.18
C TRP A 16 -2.95 3.16 6.78
N ILE A 17 -2.01 3.89 7.38
CA ILE A 17 -1.84 5.33 7.20
C ILE A 17 -0.49 5.55 6.50
N LEU A 18 -0.52 6.30 5.40
CA LEU A 18 0.68 6.80 4.72
C LEU A 18 0.69 8.33 4.80
N SER A 19 1.80 8.90 5.27
CA SER A 19 2.02 10.34 5.34
C SER A 19 3.29 10.70 4.58
N GLY A 20 3.24 11.77 3.78
CA GLY A 20 4.35 12.22 2.95
C GLY A 20 4.28 11.71 1.50
N PRO A 21 5.41 11.69 0.76
CA PRO A 21 5.42 11.19 -0.61
C PRO A 21 4.91 9.73 -0.70
N PRO A 22 4.16 9.37 -1.74
CA PRO A 22 3.76 10.21 -2.86
C PRO A 22 2.46 11.00 -2.65
N ILE A 23 1.81 10.97 -1.48
CA ILE A 23 0.48 11.59 -1.32
C ILE A 23 0.54 13.10 -1.53
N ASN A 24 -0.31 13.63 -2.41
CA ASN A 24 -0.32 15.05 -2.78
C ASN A 24 1.00 15.53 -3.43
N TRP A 25 1.66 14.64 -4.17
CA TRP A 25 2.83 14.95 -5.00
C TRP A 25 2.62 16.13 -5.95
N LYS A 26 1.41 16.34 -6.45
CA LYS A 26 1.08 17.48 -7.33
C LYS A 26 1.45 18.82 -6.70
N LYS A 27 1.36 18.93 -5.37
CA LYS A 27 1.69 20.15 -4.62
C LYS A 27 3.14 20.18 -4.15
N TYR A 28 3.69 19.06 -3.69
CA TYR A 28 4.95 19.04 -2.92
C TYR A 28 6.16 18.41 -3.63
N TRP A 29 6.03 17.91 -4.87
CA TRP A 29 7.11 17.21 -5.58
C TRP A 29 8.47 17.94 -5.58
N ARG A 30 8.47 19.27 -5.71
CA ARG A 30 9.71 20.09 -5.69
C ARG A 30 10.45 20.02 -4.35
N GLY A 31 9.71 19.96 -3.23
CA GLY A 31 10.28 19.91 -1.89
C GLY A 31 10.82 18.53 -1.51
N TRP A 32 10.49 17.51 -2.28
CA TRP A 32 11.00 16.14 -2.09
C TRP A 32 12.12 15.78 -3.06
N GLU A 33 12.55 16.71 -3.91
CA GLU A 33 13.62 16.49 -4.90
C GLU A 33 13.36 15.28 -5.82
N ARG A 34 12.08 14.98 -6.10
CA ARG A 34 11.65 13.87 -6.97
C ARG A 34 10.80 14.37 -8.13
N THR A 35 10.74 13.59 -9.22
CA THR A 35 9.93 13.95 -10.38
C THR A 35 8.45 13.64 -10.15
N GLN A 36 7.58 14.33 -10.87
CA GLN A 36 6.13 14.07 -10.80
C GLN A 36 5.79 12.67 -11.31
N GLU A 37 6.50 12.21 -12.34
CA GLU A 37 6.31 10.90 -12.96
C GLU A 37 6.63 9.78 -11.97
N ASP A 38 7.74 9.92 -11.24
CA ASP A 38 8.20 8.96 -10.25
C ASP A 38 7.20 8.84 -9.08
N LEU A 39 6.81 9.98 -8.50
CA LEU A 39 5.81 10.02 -7.43
C LEU A 39 4.45 9.49 -7.87
N LYS A 40 4.02 9.83 -9.10
CA LYS A 40 2.77 9.31 -9.66
C LYS A 40 2.84 7.79 -9.84
N GLN A 41 3.92 7.27 -10.42
CA GLN A 41 4.09 5.83 -10.59
C GLN A 41 4.08 5.10 -9.24
N GLU A 42 4.71 5.68 -8.23
CA GLU A 42 4.71 5.14 -6.88
C GLU A 42 3.30 5.12 -6.26
N GLN A 43 2.56 6.23 -6.37
CA GLN A 43 1.17 6.29 -5.89
C GLN A 43 0.27 5.31 -6.64
N ASP A 44 0.35 5.26 -7.98
CA ASP A 44 -0.44 4.36 -8.82
C ASP A 44 -0.16 2.89 -8.47
N SER A 45 1.09 2.55 -8.16
CA SER A 45 1.50 1.22 -7.70
C SER A 45 0.88 0.86 -6.34
N ILE A 46 0.92 1.78 -5.37
CA ILE A 46 0.29 1.64 -4.06
C ILE A 46 -1.22 1.41 -4.21
N GLU A 47 -1.90 2.25 -4.99
CA GLU A 47 -3.35 2.14 -5.21
C GLU A 47 -3.73 0.84 -5.92
N SER A 48 -2.94 0.42 -6.91
CA SER A 48 -3.13 -0.85 -7.61
C SER A 48 -3.00 -2.07 -6.69
N VAL A 49 -2.04 -2.07 -5.76
CA VAL A 49 -1.90 -3.15 -4.78
C VAL A 49 -3.02 -3.11 -3.74
N ALA A 50 -3.31 -1.94 -3.17
CA ALA A 50 -4.39 -1.77 -2.20
C ALA A 50 -5.74 -2.24 -2.77
N LYS A 51 -6.02 -1.93 -4.04
CA LYS A 51 -7.21 -2.39 -4.75
C LYS A 51 -7.26 -3.92 -4.90
N ARG A 52 -6.14 -4.56 -5.24
CA ARG A 52 -6.04 -6.03 -5.34
C ARG A 52 -6.20 -6.73 -3.98
N LEU A 53 -5.81 -6.06 -2.90
CA LEU A 53 -6.03 -6.49 -1.52
C LEU A 53 -7.44 -6.13 -1.01
N CYS A 54 -8.25 -5.46 -1.82
CA CYS A 54 -9.58 -4.96 -1.49
C CYS A 54 -9.61 -3.99 -0.32
N TRP A 55 -8.51 -3.28 -0.10
CA TRP A 55 -8.47 -2.17 0.84
C TRP A 55 -9.21 -0.98 0.24
N LYS A 56 -9.95 -0.26 1.09
CA LYS A 56 -10.68 0.95 0.70
C LYS A 56 -9.90 2.17 1.15
N LYS A 57 -9.56 3.08 0.24
CA LYS A 57 -9.08 4.41 0.63
C LYS A 57 -10.24 5.19 1.26
N VAL A 58 -10.13 5.53 2.53
CA VAL A 58 -11.19 6.18 3.31
C VAL A 58 -10.94 7.68 3.48
N ILE A 59 -9.67 8.08 3.53
CA ILE A 59 -9.27 9.49 3.67
C ILE A 59 -8.09 9.75 2.75
N GLU A 60 -8.11 10.89 2.07
CA GLU A 60 -6.94 11.52 1.47
C GLU A 60 -7.05 13.02 1.73
N LYS A 61 -6.14 13.56 2.52
CA LYS A 61 -6.13 14.96 2.92
C LYS A 61 -4.71 15.44 3.14
N ASN A 62 -4.37 16.57 2.54
CA ASN A 62 -3.00 17.07 2.52
C ASN A 62 -2.05 15.98 2.02
N ASP A 63 -0.94 15.76 2.71
CA ASP A 63 0.07 14.74 2.49
C ASP A 63 -0.27 13.40 3.18
N LEU A 64 -1.52 13.18 3.60
CA LEU A 64 -1.93 11.97 4.32
C LEU A 64 -3.02 11.21 3.58
N ALA A 65 -2.87 9.88 3.50
CA ALA A 65 -3.88 8.97 3.00
C ALA A 65 -4.07 7.78 3.96
N ILE A 66 -5.32 7.35 4.12
CA ILE A 66 -5.71 6.24 4.98
C ILE A 66 -6.47 5.21 4.16
N TRP A 67 -6.06 3.95 4.29
CA TRP A 67 -6.75 2.79 3.77
C TRP A 67 -7.29 1.93 4.90
N GLN A 68 -8.47 1.36 4.70
CA GLN A 68 -9.09 0.42 5.61
C GLN A 68 -9.07 -0.99 4.99
N LYS A 69 -8.56 -1.96 5.75
CA LYS A 69 -8.66 -3.38 5.41
C LYS A 69 -10.11 -3.84 5.60
N PRO A 70 -10.69 -4.60 4.66
CA PRO A 70 -12.08 -5.03 4.81
C PRO A 70 -12.24 -5.96 6.03
N ILE A 71 -13.39 -5.86 6.71
CA ILE A 71 -13.73 -6.70 7.86
C ILE A 71 -13.91 -8.17 7.43
N ASN A 72 -14.43 -8.38 6.22
CA ASN A 72 -14.52 -9.69 5.59
C ASN A 72 -14.19 -9.58 4.10
N HIS A 73 -13.74 -10.69 3.51
CA HIS A 73 -13.37 -10.72 2.09
C HIS A 73 -14.52 -11.12 1.16
N VAL A 74 -15.78 -11.12 1.60
CA VAL A 74 -16.90 -11.66 0.80
C VAL A 74 -17.07 -10.88 -0.51
N GLU A 75 -17.10 -9.55 -0.44
CA GLU A 75 -17.20 -8.68 -1.62
C GLU A 75 -15.93 -8.76 -2.47
N CYS A 76 -14.77 -8.84 -1.82
CA CYS A 76 -13.47 -8.98 -2.47
C CYS A 76 -13.41 -10.25 -3.33
N ILE A 77 -13.81 -11.39 -2.77
CA ILE A 77 -13.81 -12.69 -3.44
C ILE A 77 -14.76 -12.67 -4.65
N LYS A 78 -15.94 -12.05 -4.53
CA LYS A 78 -16.86 -11.87 -5.67
C LYS A 78 -16.21 -11.05 -6.80
N SER A 79 -15.40 -10.05 -6.46
CA SER A 79 -14.68 -9.20 -7.41
C SER A 79 -13.42 -9.84 -8.03
N ARG A 80 -12.94 -10.98 -7.52
CA ARG A 80 -11.71 -11.67 -8.00
C ARG A 80 -11.77 -12.17 -9.44
N LYS A 81 -12.95 -12.20 -10.07
CA LYS A 81 -13.07 -12.40 -11.53
C LYS A 81 -12.43 -11.26 -12.33
N VAL A 82 -12.26 -10.08 -11.72
CA VAL A 82 -11.71 -8.86 -12.33
C VAL A 82 -10.24 -8.62 -11.97
N TYR A 83 -9.79 -9.07 -10.78
CA TYR A 83 -8.42 -8.88 -10.30
C TYR A 83 -7.79 -10.21 -9.87
N LYS A 84 -6.69 -10.63 -10.53
CA LYS A 84 -5.89 -11.79 -10.10
C LYS A 84 -5.32 -11.51 -8.71
N THR A 85 -5.39 -12.50 -7.82
CA THR A 85 -4.70 -12.43 -6.52
C THR A 85 -3.23 -12.11 -6.74
N PRO A 86 -2.62 -11.20 -5.95
CA PRO A 86 -1.20 -10.93 -6.05
C PRO A 86 -0.42 -12.25 -5.97
N TYR A 87 0.53 -12.44 -6.88
CA TYR A 87 1.41 -13.59 -6.82
C TYR A 87 2.24 -13.47 -5.54
N ILE A 88 1.96 -14.34 -4.57
CA ILE A 88 2.82 -14.52 -3.41
C ILE A 88 3.98 -15.35 -3.91
N TYR A 89 5.16 -14.74 -3.99
CA TYR A 89 6.38 -15.46 -4.33
C TYR A 89 6.59 -16.56 -3.27
N LYS A 90 6.44 -17.82 -3.68
CA LYS A 90 6.84 -18.96 -2.86
C LYS A 90 8.37 -19.03 -2.90
N SER A 91 8.98 -18.24 -2.03
CA SER A 91 10.39 -18.40 -1.69
C SER A 91 10.55 -19.72 -0.93
N ASP A 92 11.57 -20.51 -1.27
CA ASP A 92 11.96 -21.69 -0.48
C ASP A 92 12.46 -21.32 0.91
N ASN A 93 12.84 -20.04 1.11
CA ASN A 93 13.17 -19.48 2.42
C ASN A 93 11.96 -18.69 2.97
N PRO A 94 11.30 -19.15 4.04
CA PRO A 94 10.17 -18.44 4.66
C PRO A 94 10.56 -17.05 5.19
N ASP A 95 11.85 -16.80 5.43
CA ASP A 95 12.35 -15.53 5.95
C ASP A 95 12.78 -14.55 4.87
N MET A 96 12.69 -14.91 3.58
CA MET A 96 13.09 -14.03 2.47
C MET A 96 12.36 -12.68 2.48
N ALA A 97 11.16 -12.63 3.05
CA ALA A 97 10.41 -11.39 3.26
C ALA A 97 11.15 -10.37 4.16
N TRP A 98 11.96 -10.83 5.12
CA TRP A 98 12.74 -9.98 6.04
C TRP A 98 14.00 -9.41 5.40
N TYR A 99 14.53 -10.06 4.36
CA TYR A 99 15.78 -9.68 3.69
C TYR A 99 15.55 -8.84 2.44
N TYR A 100 14.31 -8.57 2.05
CA TYR A 100 14.00 -7.60 1.01
C TYR A 100 14.35 -6.20 1.52
N SER A 101 15.20 -5.48 0.80
CA SER A 101 15.60 -4.11 1.18
C SER A 101 14.36 -3.21 1.29
N LEU A 102 14.03 -2.82 2.53
CA LEU A 102 12.96 -1.90 2.87
C LEU A 102 13.45 -0.45 2.75
N SER A 103 14.11 -0.11 1.64
CA SER A 103 14.78 1.18 1.46
C SER A 103 13.83 2.40 1.53
N PHE A 104 12.52 2.19 1.50
CA PHE A 104 11.48 3.22 1.62
C PHE A 104 10.74 3.28 2.97
N ILE A 105 10.99 2.35 3.91
CA ILE A 105 10.48 2.49 5.29
C ILE A 105 11.40 3.44 6.07
N ARG A 106 11.47 4.69 5.62
CA ARG A 106 11.99 5.80 6.42
C ARG A 106 10.94 6.86 6.69
N ASP A 107 9.80 6.79 6.01
CA ASP A 107 8.69 7.72 6.21
C ASP A 107 7.59 7.05 7.06
N PHE A 108 7.19 7.76 8.11
CA PHE A 108 6.41 7.30 9.25
C PHE A 108 5.11 6.55 8.87
N ILE A 109 5.20 5.23 8.78
CA ILE A 109 4.03 4.34 8.76
C ILE A 109 3.57 4.15 10.21
N TYR A 110 2.45 4.76 10.59
CA TYR A 110 1.76 4.43 11.82
C TYR A 110 0.80 3.26 11.55
N LEU A 111 1.09 2.10 12.13
CA LEU A 111 0.13 1.00 12.30
C LEU A 111 -0.67 1.30 13.57
N ILE A 112 -1.96 1.61 13.44
CA ILE A 112 -2.90 1.74 14.57
C ILE A 112 -4.00 0.70 14.40
#